data_AF-A0A239R277-F1
#
_entry.id   AF-A0A239R277-F1
#
_cell.length_a   1.000
_cell.length_b   1.000
_cell.length_c   1.000
_cell.angle_alpha   90.00
_cell.angle_beta   90.00
_cell.angle_gamma   90.00
#
_symmetry.space_group_name_H-M   'P 1'
#
loop_
_entity.id
_entity.type
_entity.pdbx_description
1 polymer ?
#
loop_
_entity_poly.entity_id
_entity_poly.type
_entity_poly.pdbx_seq_one_letter_code
_entity_poly.pdbx_strand_id
1 'polypeptide(L)'
;MSNLGGVKFKVTAIANNTFKGSKIQKLTVGKYVTQIGKNAANGCFDLKSIKIKSKVLKKIGSKAFYNINENAKFKVPKNKLSKYKKMIKKAKAPKKAKITK
;
A
#
# COMPACT_ATOMS: atom_id res chain seq x y z
N MET A 1 -3.61 -12.96 6.18
CA MET A 1 -3.49 -14.42 6.21
C MET A 1 -3.91 -14.83 4.82
N SER A 2 -3.00 -15.46 4.10
CA SER A 2 -3.28 -15.98 2.76
C SER A 2 -3.37 -17.50 2.89
N ASN A 3 -4.39 -18.09 2.29
CA ASN A 3 -4.62 -19.54 2.33
C ASN A 3 -4.20 -20.13 0.98
N LEU A 4 -3.26 -21.08 1.02
CA LEU A 4 -2.87 -21.95 -0.08
C LEU A 4 -2.86 -23.37 0.50
N GLY A 5 -3.89 -24.15 0.20
CA GLY A 5 -3.96 -25.56 0.61
C GLY A 5 -3.97 -25.84 2.12
N GLY A 6 -4.50 -24.93 2.96
CA GLY A 6 -4.62 -25.15 4.40
C GLY A 6 -3.43 -24.66 5.24
N VAL A 7 -2.31 -24.29 4.60
CA VAL A 7 -1.17 -23.69 5.31
C VAL A 7 -1.37 -22.18 5.45
N LYS A 8 -1.32 -21.69 6.70
CA LYS A 8 -1.51 -20.29 7.04
C LYS A 8 -0.19 -19.53 6.95
N PHE A 9 -0.01 -18.77 5.88
CA PHE A 9 1.17 -17.92 5.75
C PHE A 9 0.94 -16.50 6.28
N LYS A 10 1.93 -16.03 7.04
CA LYS A 10 2.02 -14.64 7.50
C LYS A 10 2.69 -13.81 6.41
N VAL A 11 1.89 -13.07 5.64
CA VAL A 11 2.42 -12.10 4.68
C VAL A 11 3.06 -10.93 5.44
N THR A 12 4.39 -10.85 5.38
CA THR A 12 5.20 -9.83 6.07
C THR A 12 5.64 -8.69 5.13
N ALA A 13 5.65 -8.89 3.82
CA ALA A 13 6.05 -7.88 2.87
C ALA A 13 5.22 -7.93 1.58
N ILE A 14 5.09 -6.77 0.92
CA ILE A 14 4.77 -6.68 -0.50
C ILE A 14 6.10 -6.40 -1.21
N ALA A 15 6.48 -7.26 -2.15
CA ALA A 15 7.78 -7.19 -2.81
C ALA A 15 7.88 -6.01 -3.79
N ASN A 16 9.06 -5.87 -4.41
CA ASN A 16 9.27 -4.87 -5.45
C ASN A 16 8.44 -5.23 -6.69
N ASN A 17 7.86 -4.22 -7.33
CA ASN A 17 7.08 -4.35 -8.57
C ASN A 17 5.88 -5.33 -8.54
N THR A 18 5.43 -5.82 -7.37
CA THR A 18 4.41 -6.89 -7.26
C THR A 18 3.14 -6.67 -8.09
N PHE A 19 2.64 -5.44 -8.15
CA PHE A 19 1.46 -5.04 -8.92
C PHE A 19 1.79 -4.01 -10.01
N LYS A 20 3.06 -3.88 -10.41
CA LYS A 20 3.46 -2.82 -11.35
C LYS A 20 2.69 -2.96 -12.67
N GLY A 21 2.02 -1.88 -13.09
CA GLY A 21 1.21 -1.84 -14.32
C GLY A 21 -0.10 -2.64 -14.28
N SER A 22 -0.44 -3.27 -13.15
CA SER A 22 -1.66 -4.07 -13.03
C SER A 22 -2.91 -3.17 -12.96
N LYS A 23 -4.03 -3.65 -13.51
CA LYS A 23 -5.34 -2.96 -13.49
C LYS A 23 -6.12 -3.15 -12.19
N ILE A 24 -5.41 -3.22 -11.05
CA ILE A 24 -6.06 -3.42 -9.74
C ILE A 24 -6.78 -2.15 -9.28
N GLN A 25 -8.00 -2.31 -8.77
CA GLN A 25 -8.79 -1.18 -8.26
C GLN A 25 -8.66 -0.97 -6.75
N LYS A 26 -8.32 -2.04 -6.02
CA LYS A 26 -8.28 -2.07 -4.56
C LYS A 26 -7.03 -2.82 -4.07
N LEU A 27 -6.38 -2.29 -3.05
CA LEU A 27 -5.25 -2.92 -2.36
C LEU A 27 -5.48 -2.94 -0.85
N THR A 28 -5.48 -4.12 -0.24
CA THR A 28 -5.52 -4.27 1.22
C THR A 28 -4.19 -4.79 1.73
N VAL A 29 -3.47 -3.96 2.49
CA VAL A 29 -2.22 -4.34 3.14
C VAL A 29 -2.54 -4.98 4.50
N GLY A 30 -2.15 -6.24 4.67
CA GLY A 30 -2.45 -7.05 5.85
C GLY A 30 -1.82 -6.53 7.15
N LYS A 31 -2.38 -6.96 8.29
CA LYS A 31 -2.00 -6.48 9.64
C LYS A 31 -0.54 -6.73 10.03
N TYR A 32 0.12 -7.70 9.39
CA TYR A 32 1.49 -8.12 9.70
C TYR A 32 2.54 -7.63 8.71
N VAL A 33 2.13 -6.86 7.69
CA VAL A 33 3.07 -6.36 6.68
C VAL A 33 3.97 -5.29 7.29
N THR A 34 5.26 -5.51 7.27
CA THR A 34 6.29 -4.58 7.76
C THR A 34 6.89 -3.75 6.63
N GLN A 35 6.78 -4.19 5.38
CA GLN A 35 7.36 -3.50 4.22
C GLN A 35 6.46 -3.53 2.97
N ILE A 36 6.45 -2.43 2.24
CA ILE A 36 5.97 -2.34 0.86
C ILE A 36 7.16 -1.98 -0.04
N GLY A 37 7.40 -2.76 -1.08
CA GLY A 37 8.57 -2.65 -1.96
C GLY A 37 8.60 -1.43 -2.87
N LYS A 38 9.75 -1.21 -3.51
CA LYS A 38 9.93 -0.20 -4.56
C LYS A 38 9.00 -0.53 -5.74
N ASN A 39 8.35 0.49 -6.30
CA ASN A 39 7.39 0.34 -7.40
C ASN A 39 6.24 -0.66 -7.17
N ALA A 40 5.94 -1.05 -5.92
CA ALA A 40 5.04 -2.16 -5.63
C ALA A 40 3.66 -2.07 -6.33
N ALA A 41 3.10 -0.87 -6.49
CA ALA A 41 1.88 -0.61 -7.25
C ALA A 41 2.07 0.55 -8.26
N ASN A 42 3.29 0.71 -8.79
CA ASN A 42 3.58 1.75 -9.77
C ASN A 42 2.81 1.50 -11.07
N GLY A 43 2.11 2.51 -11.59
CA GLY A 43 1.37 2.42 -12.86
C GLY A 43 0.02 1.70 -12.74
N CYS A 44 -0.48 1.49 -11.51
CA CYS A 44 -1.84 0.99 -11.30
C CYS A 44 -2.85 2.15 -11.43
N PHE A 45 -3.10 2.64 -12.65
CA PHE A 45 -3.94 3.83 -12.90
C PHE A 45 -5.37 3.70 -12.34
N ASP A 46 -5.89 2.47 -12.25
CA ASP A 46 -7.23 2.19 -11.72
C ASP A 46 -7.28 2.05 -10.20
N LEU A 47 -6.14 2.07 -9.51
CA LEU A 47 -6.07 1.86 -8.06
C LEU A 47 -6.60 3.07 -7.29
N LYS A 48 -7.87 2.96 -6.85
CA LYS A 48 -8.61 4.03 -6.16
C LYS A 48 -8.68 3.86 -4.65
N SER A 49 -8.61 2.62 -4.14
CA SER A 49 -8.82 2.33 -2.72
C SER A 49 -7.68 1.51 -2.12
N ILE A 50 -6.96 2.10 -1.18
CA ILE A 50 -5.85 1.45 -0.49
C ILE A 50 -6.17 1.40 1.02
N LYS A 51 -6.24 0.20 1.57
CA LYS A 51 -6.49 -0.02 3.01
C LYS A 51 -5.25 -0.61 3.66
N ILE A 52 -4.55 0.18 4.48
CA ILE A 52 -3.39 -0.28 5.24
C ILE A 52 -3.85 -0.69 6.64
N LYS A 53 -3.95 -2.00 6.88
CA LYS A 53 -4.32 -2.55 8.20
C LYS A 53 -3.11 -2.73 9.12
N SER A 54 -1.90 -2.74 8.57
CA SER A 54 -0.67 -2.90 9.36
C SER A 54 -0.49 -1.75 10.33
N LYS A 55 -0.26 -2.07 11.61
CA LYS A 55 0.23 -1.12 12.63
C LYS A 55 1.76 -1.17 12.77
N VAL A 56 2.40 -2.12 12.10
CA VAL A 56 3.84 -2.45 12.20
C VAL A 56 4.60 -2.14 10.91
N LEU A 57 3.99 -1.42 9.96
CA LEU A 57 4.64 -1.00 8.72
C LEU A 57 5.83 -0.08 9.04
N LYS A 58 7.03 -0.51 8.65
CA LYS A 58 8.30 0.18 8.88
C LYS A 58 8.74 0.99 7.66
N LYS A 59 8.49 0.48 6.44
CA LYS A 59 9.02 1.08 5.21
C LYS A 59 8.02 0.97 4.04
N ILE A 60 7.99 2.01 3.22
CA ILE A 60 7.36 2.02 1.89
C ILE A 60 8.44 2.43 0.89
N GLY A 61 8.65 1.60 -0.12
CA GLY A 61 9.66 1.81 -1.14
C GLY A 61 9.39 3.02 -2.01
N SER A 62 10.45 3.52 -2.64
CA SER A 62 10.34 4.63 -3.60
C SER A 62 9.39 4.26 -4.74
N LYS A 63 8.61 5.25 -5.20
CA LYS A 63 7.62 5.13 -6.29
C LYS A 63 6.59 4.00 -6.09
N ALA A 64 6.39 3.49 -4.86
CA ALA A 64 5.45 2.39 -4.63
C ALA A 64 4.00 2.71 -5.05
N PHE A 65 3.61 3.99 -5.01
CA PHE A 65 2.30 4.48 -5.41
C PHE A 65 2.40 5.54 -6.52
N TYR A 66 3.44 5.47 -7.35
CA TYR A 66 3.59 6.35 -8.51
C TYR A 66 2.59 5.95 -9.61
N ASN A 67 2.04 6.92 -10.33
CA ASN A 67 1.07 6.69 -11.42
C ASN A 67 -0.12 5.78 -11.02
N ILE A 68 -0.70 6.04 -9.85
CA ILE A 68 -2.01 5.50 -9.46
C ILE A 68 -3.10 6.56 -9.69
N ASN A 69 -4.37 6.20 -9.46
CA ASN A 69 -5.47 7.15 -9.58
C ASN A 69 -5.22 8.43 -8.76
N GLU A 70 -5.37 9.60 -9.38
CA GLU A 70 -5.09 10.89 -8.74
C GLU A 70 -5.92 11.12 -7.46
N ASN A 71 -7.15 10.60 -7.41
CA ASN A 71 -8.08 10.74 -6.30
C ASN A 71 -8.05 9.55 -5.34
N ALA A 72 -6.98 8.75 -5.37
CA ALA A 72 -6.82 7.58 -4.53
C ALA A 72 -7.05 7.89 -3.04
N LYS A 73 -7.76 6.98 -2.35
CA LYS A 73 -8.08 7.07 -0.93
C LYS A 73 -7.28 6.03 -0.16
N PHE A 74 -6.46 6.51 0.77
CA PHE A 74 -5.69 5.69 1.70
C PHE A 74 -6.37 5.70 3.08
N LYS A 75 -6.82 4.53 3.54
CA LYS A 75 -7.26 4.32 4.93
C LYS A 75 -6.13 3.68 5.72
N VAL A 76 -5.67 4.33 6.78
CA VAL A 76 -4.56 3.89 7.63
C VAL A 76 -4.99 3.82 9.10
N PRO A 77 -4.28 3.11 10.00
CA PRO A 77 -4.68 3.06 11.40
C PRO A 77 -4.62 4.46 12.04
N LYS A 78 -5.63 4.80 12.85
CA LYS A 78 -5.78 6.12 13.51
C LYS A 78 -4.48 6.59 14.18
N ASN A 79 -3.82 5.72 14.95
CA ASN A 79 -2.58 6.03 15.67
C ASN A 79 -1.30 6.03 14.80
N LYS A 80 -1.41 5.78 13.49
CA LYS A 80 -0.29 5.80 12.53
C LYS A 80 -0.45 6.86 11.45
N LEU A 81 -1.56 7.62 11.45
CA LEU A 81 -1.92 8.58 10.40
C LEU A 81 -0.76 9.54 10.06
N SER A 82 -0.18 10.23 11.05
CA SER A 82 0.91 11.19 10.81
C SER A 82 2.13 10.53 10.17
N LYS A 83 2.62 9.42 10.74
CA LYS A 83 3.78 8.68 10.22
C LYS A 83 3.52 8.12 8.81
N TYR A 84 2.36 7.51 8.59
CA TYR A 84 2.04 6.83 7.34
C TYR A 84 1.77 7.85 6.22
N LYS A 85 1.15 8.99 6.53
CA LYS A 85 0.99 10.10 5.59
C LYS A 85 2.34 10.56 5.03
N LYS A 86 3.37 10.70 5.88
CA LYS A 86 4.74 11.04 5.45
C LYS A 86 5.32 9.96 4.53
N MET A 87 5.23 8.69 4.90
CA MET A 87 5.76 7.58 4.09
C MET A 87 5.05 7.44 2.73
N ILE A 88 3.72 7.56 2.71
CA ILE A 88 2.90 7.47 1.50
C ILE A 88 3.25 8.59 0.51
N LYS A 89 3.42 9.83 1.02
CA LYS A 89 3.88 10.96 0.19
C LYS A 89 5.29 10.73 -0.37
N LYS A 90 6.24 10.26 0.46
CA LYS A 90 7.61 9.90 0.01
C LYS A 90 7.60 8.79 -1.05
N ALA A 91 6.62 7.89 -0.99
CA ALA A 91 6.39 6.83 -1.98
C ALA A 91 5.73 7.31 -3.28
N LYS A 92 5.67 8.63 -3.51
CA LYS A 92 5.16 9.29 -4.72
C LYS A 92 3.67 9.06 -4.98
N ALA A 93 2.88 8.88 -3.92
CA ALA A 93 1.42 8.94 -4.02
C ALA A 93 0.96 10.31 -4.59
N PRO A 94 -0.15 10.37 -5.35
CA PRO A 94 -0.63 11.60 -5.97
C PRO A 94 -0.90 12.72 -4.97
N LYS A 95 -0.69 13.98 -5.38
CA LYS A 95 -0.92 15.16 -4.53
C LYS A 95 -2.38 15.26 -4.04
N LYS A 96 -3.34 14.90 -4.90
CA LYS A 96 -4.79 14.91 -4.64
C LYS A 96 -5.25 13.71 -3.79
N ALA A 97 -4.38 12.73 -3.54
CA ALA A 97 -4.74 11.54 -2.79
C ALA A 97 -5.15 11.89 -1.35
N LYS A 98 -6.29 11.34 -0.90
CA LYS A 98 -6.80 11.54 0.46
C LYS A 98 -6.25 10.46 1.37
N ILE A 99 -5.65 10.86 2.50
CA ILE A 99 -5.10 9.93 3.49
C ILE A 99 -5.84 10.15 4.81
N THR A 100 -6.67 9.18 5.20
CA THR A 100 -7.56 9.26 6.36
C THR A 100 -7.33 8.09 7.31
N LYS A 101 -7.85 8.23 8.54
CA LYS A 101 -8.05 7.12 9.46
C LYS A 101 -9.13 6.14 8.95
#